data_AF-A0A7K4M5U6-F1
#
_entry.id   AF-A0A7K4M5U6-F1
#
_cell.length_a   1.000
_cell.length_b   1.000
_cell.length_c   1.000
_cell.angle_alpha   90.00
_cell.angle_beta   90.00
_cell.angle_gamma   90.00
#
_symmetry.space_group_name_H-M   'P 1'
#
loop_
_entity.id
_entity.type
_entity.pdbx_description
1 polymer ?
#
loop_
_entity_poly.entity_id
_entity_poly.type
_entity_poly.pdbx_seq_one_letter_code
_entity_poly.pdbx_strand_id
1 'polypeptide(L)'
;HRAPRRRAYNAADYEYLPVSSEVKELFEYIGRYTPQSIELEHKLQPFIPDFIPAVGDIDAFLKVPRPDGSPDNLGLLVLDEPSTKQSDPTVLSLWLTEDSKQHNIAQQIKVKSIENAEKNPKAIDSWIESITELHRCKPPATVHYSR
;
A
#
# COMPACT_ATOMS: atom_id res chain seq x y z
N HIS A 1 23.05 1.02 15.24
CA HIS A 1 23.99 0.41 14.27
C HIS A 1 25.31 1.15 14.29
N ARG A 2 26.40 0.51 14.75
CA ARG A 2 27.75 1.12 14.76
C ARG A 2 28.40 0.81 13.41
N ALA A 3 28.74 1.83 12.63
CA ALA A 3 29.45 1.67 11.37
C ALA A 3 30.78 0.92 11.59
N PRO A 4 31.25 0.10 10.63
CA PRO A 4 32.54 -0.56 10.75
C PRO A 4 33.64 0.50 10.84
N ARG A 5 34.57 0.34 11.78
CA ARG A 5 35.74 1.22 11.90
C ARG A 5 36.51 1.14 10.58
N ARG A 6 36.50 2.22 9.79
CA ARG A 6 37.42 2.39 8.66
C ARG A 6 38.83 2.08 9.16
N ARG A 7 39.55 1.19 8.47
CA ARG A 7 40.98 0.95 8.74
C ARG A 7 41.68 2.31 8.72
N ALA A 8 42.23 2.71 9.85
CA ALA A 8 43.02 3.94 9.94
C ALA A 8 44.31 3.76 9.13
N TYR A 9 44.85 4.88 8.62
CA TYR A 9 46.16 4.88 7.97
C TYR A 9 47.24 4.37 8.94
N ASN A 10 48.06 3.42 8.48
CA ASN A 10 49.23 2.90 9.21
C ASN A 10 50.49 3.14 8.37
N ALA A 11 51.42 3.96 8.88
CA ALA A 11 52.64 4.31 8.15
C ALA A 11 53.56 3.09 7.87
N ALA A 12 53.54 2.09 8.76
CA ALA A 12 54.37 0.88 8.63
C ALA A 12 53.99 0.03 7.40
N ASP A 13 52.75 0.13 6.92
CA ASP A 13 52.28 -0.62 5.76
C ASP A 13 52.90 -0.12 4.44
N TYR A 14 53.63 1.01 4.47
CA TYR A 14 54.14 1.70 3.28
C TYR A 14 55.65 1.94 3.30
N GLU A 15 56.36 1.45 4.32
CA GLU A 15 57.80 1.70 4.52
C GLU A 15 58.69 1.05 3.44
N TYR A 16 58.21 -0.05 2.84
CA TYR A 16 58.93 -0.81 1.81
C TYR A 16 58.88 -0.17 0.40
N LEU A 17 58.13 0.92 0.21
CA LEU A 17 57.95 1.54 -1.10
C LEU A 17 59.25 2.24 -1.56
N PRO A 18 59.74 1.94 -2.78
CA PRO A 18 60.92 2.60 -3.35
C PRO A 18 60.52 3.97 -3.93
N VAL A 19 60.29 4.95 -3.06
CA VAL A 19 59.92 6.32 -3.42
C VAL A 19 61.04 7.33 -3.05
N SER A 20 61.05 8.48 -3.72
CA SER A 20 61.98 9.58 -3.44
C SER A 20 61.78 10.16 -2.03
N SER A 21 62.77 10.87 -1.51
CA SER A 21 62.72 11.50 -0.18
C SER A 21 61.55 12.49 -0.06
N GLU A 22 61.30 13.29 -1.10
CA GLU A 22 60.18 14.23 -1.18
C GLU A 22 58.82 13.54 -0.99
N VAL A 23 58.64 12.35 -1.58
CA VAL A 23 57.39 11.59 -1.46
C VAL A 23 57.25 10.98 -0.06
N LYS A 24 58.36 10.58 0.58
CA LYS A 24 58.35 10.11 1.98
C LYS A 24 57.94 11.22 2.94
N GLU A 25 58.45 12.43 2.74
CA GLU A 25 58.07 13.61 3.52
C GLU A 25 56.58 13.95 3.34
N LEU A 26 56.03 13.76 2.13
CA LEU A 26 54.59 13.96 1.88
C LEU A 26 53.71 13.03 2.72
N PHE A 27 54.11 11.75 2.88
CA PHE A 27 53.37 10.79 3.70
C PHE A 27 53.33 11.16 5.18
N GLU A 28 54.33 11.88 5.68
CA GLU A 28 54.35 12.35 7.07
C GLU A 28 53.19 13.32 7.35
N TYR A 29 52.77 14.12 6.35
CA TYR A 29 51.65 15.05 6.49
C TYR A 29 50.29 14.35 6.67
N ILE A 30 50.15 13.08 6.26
CA ILE A 30 48.93 12.31 6.48
C ILE A 30 48.68 12.10 7.97
N GLY A 31 49.74 11.76 8.72
CA GLY A 31 49.66 11.57 10.17
C GLY A 31 49.53 12.88 10.95
N ARG A 32 50.08 13.98 10.40
CA ARG A 32 49.98 15.32 11.00
C ARG A 32 48.60 15.97 10.78
N TYR A 33 47.82 15.51 9.81
CA TYR A 33 46.50 16.05 9.54
C TYR A 33 45.51 15.64 10.64
N THR A 34 45.04 16.63 11.41
CA THR A 34 43.91 16.45 12.32
C THR A 34 42.66 17.02 11.64
N PRO A 35 41.66 16.18 11.32
CA PRO A 35 40.43 16.67 10.71
C PRO A 35 39.73 17.65 11.66
N GLN A 36 39.38 18.82 11.15
CA GLN A 36 38.55 19.75 11.92
C GLN A 36 37.11 19.22 11.92
N SER A 37 36.59 18.94 13.11
CA SER A 37 35.17 18.65 13.28
C SER A 37 34.40 19.95 13.25
N ILE A 38 33.90 20.32 12.07
CA ILE A 38 33.01 21.48 11.93
C ILE A 38 31.60 20.99 12.26
N GLU A 39 31.11 21.32 13.44
CA GLU A 39 29.69 21.15 13.77
C GLU A 39 28.90 22.25 13.06
N LEU A 40 28.23 21.88 11.97
CA LEU A 40 27.32 22.78 11.28
C LEU A 40 26.08 22.97 12.14
N GLU A 41 25.69 24.23 12.38
CA GLU A 41 24.42 24.53 13.02
C GLU A 41 23.28 24.19 12.06
N HIS A 42 22.42 23.25 12.45
CA HIS A 42 21.30 22.82 11.61
C HIS A 42 20.07 23.63 11.99
N LYS A 43 19.52 24.38 11.03
CA LYS A 43 18.20 25.01 11.18
C LYS A 43 17.14 24.06 10.66
N LEU A 44 16.23 23.63 11.54
CA LEU A 44 15.03 22.91 11.14
C LEU A 44 14.10 23.91 10.44
N GLN A 45 14.04 23.85 9.12
CA GLN A 45 13.02 24.54 8.34
C GLN A 45 11.90 23.54 8.01
N PRO A 46 10.63 23.93 8.16
CA PRO A 46 9.53 23.12 7.66
C PRO A 46 9.75 22.86 6.17
N PHE A 47 9.70 21.59 5.76
CA PHE A 47 9.65 21.25 4.36
C PHE A 47 8.27 21.67 3.82
N ILE A 48 8.25 22.75 3.05
CA ILE A 48 7.08 23.19 2.29
C ILE A 48 7.33 22.73 0.86
N PRO A 49 6.73 21.61 0.41
CA PRO A 49 6.90 21.18 -0.96
C PRO A 49 6.35 22.24 -1.90
N ASP A 50 7.12 22.59 -2.93
CA ASP A 50 6.71 23.55 -3.97
C ASP A 50 5.47 23.07 -4.76
N PHE A 51 5.18 21.76 -4.69
CA PHE A 51 4.06 21.14 -5.36
C PHE A 51 3.26 20.27 -4.39
N ILE A 52 1.96 20.55 -4.29
CA ILE A 52 0.99 19.64 -3.67
C ILE A 52 0.74 18.52 -4.69
N PRO A 53 0.81 17.23 -4.31
CA PRO A 53 0.43 16.16 -5.22
C PRO A 53 -0.99 16.43 -5.71
N ALA A 54 -1.15 16.61 -7.03
CA ALA A 54 -2.47 16.66 -7.63
C ALA A 54 -3.09 15.28 -7.41
N VAL A 55 -4.09 15.23 -6.53
CA VAL A 55 -5.08 14.16 -6.58
C VAL A 55 -5.70 14.30 -7.96
N GLY A 56 -5.39 13.38 -8.87
CA GLY A 56 -5.87 13.45 -10.25
C GLY A 56 -7.38 13.65 -10.29
N ASP A 57 -7.87 14.37 -11.29
CA ASP A 57 -9.30 14.55 -11.51
C ASP A 57 -10.01 13.19 -11.51
N ILE A 58 -11.26 13.20 -11.02
CA ILE A 58 -12.14 12.03 -11.04
C ILE A 58 -12.15 11.49 -12.47
N ASP A 59 -11.76 10.22 -12.64
CA ASP A 59 -11.77 9.54 -13.95
C ASP A 59 -13.11 9.81 -14.64
N ALA A 60 -13.06 10.45 -15.82
CA ALA A 60 -14.24 10.79 -16.60
C ALA A 60 -14.94 9.56 -17.20
N PHE A 61 -14.60 8.35 -16.73
CA PHE A 61 -15.00 7.06 -17.29
C PHE A 61 -14.58 6.90 -18.76
N LEU A 62 -13.51 7.58 -19.18
CA LEU A 62 -12.99 7.50 -20.54
C LEU A 62 -12.16 6.21 -20.68
N LYS A 63 -12.83 5.09 -20.97
CA LYS A 63 -12.17 3.79 -21.12
C LYS A 63 -11.37 3.76 -22.43
N VAL A 64 -10.04 3.69 -22.32
CA VAL A 64 -9.15 3.46 -23.46
C VAL A 64 -9.39 2.04 -23.98
N PRO A 65 -9.72 1.84 -25.27
CA PRO A 65 -9.95 0.51 -25.79
C PRO A 65 -8.67 -0.31 -25.74
N ARG A 66 -8.79 -1.63 -25.55
CA ARG A 66 -7.63 -2.50 -25.48
C ARG A 66 -6.78 -2.41 -26.76
N PRO A 67 -5.43 -2.41 -26.64
CA PRO A 67 -4.54 -2.32 -27.79
C PRO A 67 -4.68 -3.46 -28.80
N ASP A 68 -5.26 -4.59 -28.38
CA ASP A 68 -5.50 -5.79 -29.20
C ASP A 68 -6.83 -5.75 -29.96
N GLY A 69 -7.66 -4.72 -29.76
CA GLY A 69 -8.97 -4.57 -30.40
C GLY A 69 -10.06 -5.50 -29.86
N SER A 70 -9.78 -6.30 -28.83
CA SER A 70 -10.78 -7.18 -28.20
C SER A 70 -11.79 -6.33 -27.40
N PRO A 71 -13.09 -6.68 -27.36
CA PRO A 71 -14.12 -5.87 -26.70
C PRO A 71 -13.94 -5.76 -25.18
N ASP A 72 -13.69 -4.54 -24.67
CA ASP A 72 -13.58 -4.29 -23.23
C ASP A 72 -14.98 -4.13 -22.61
N ASN A 73 -15.31 -4.99 -21.66
CA ASN A 73 -16.62 -5.03 -21.00
C ASN A 73 -16.55 -4.53 -19.55
N LEU A 74 -15.43 -3.92 -19.13
CA LEU A 74 -15.28 -3.33 -17.82
C LEU A 74 -16.26 -2.14 -17.67
N GLY A 75 -17.05 -2.11 -16.59
CA GLY A 75 -18.14 -1.16 -16.40
C GLY A 75 -19.49 -1.58 -17.02
N LEU A 76 -19.51 -2.52 -17.97
CA LEU A 76 -20.76 -3.10 -18.53
C LEU A 76 -21.14 -4.42 -17.84
N LEU A 77 -20.16 -5.29 -17.56
CA LEU A 77 -20.37 -6.57 -16.88
C LEU A 77 -19.90 -6.57 -15.42
N VAL A 78 -18.89 -5.76 -15.10
CA VAL A 78 -18.29 -5.66 -13.77
C VAL A 78 -18.21 -4.19 -13.39
N LEU A 79 -18.78 -3.83 -12.25
CA LEU A 79 -18.74 -2.47 -11.72
C LEU A 79 -17.31 -2.11 -11.33
N ASP A 80 -16.83 -0.96 -11.79
CA ASP A 80 -15.50 -0.45 -11.47
C ASP A 80 -15.57 0.39 -10.19
N GLU A 81 -15.38 -0.27 -9.05
CA GLU A 81 -15.39 0.40 -7.75
C GLU A 81 -14.03 1.07 -7.48
N PRO A 82 -13.98 2.31 -6.99
CA PRO A 82 -12.73 3.04 -6.71
C PRO A 82 -11.95 2.49 -5.50
N SER A 83 -12.22 1.26 -5.09
CA SER A 83 -11.64 0.60 -3.92
C SER A 83 -10.61 -0.45 -4.34
N THR A 84 -9.48 -0.48 -3.64
CA THR A 84 -8.49 -1.58 -3.75
C THR A 84 -9.04 -2.92 -3.28
N LYS A 85 -10.12 -2.91 -2.50
CA LYS A 85 -10.89 -4.07 -2.07
C LYS A 85 -12.28 -3.99 -2.71
N GLN A 86 -12.50 -4.78 -3.75
CA GLN A 86 -13.81 -4.84 -4.41
C GLN A 86 -14.85 -5.48 -3.50
N SER A 87 -16.08 -4.96 -3.56
CA SER A 87 -17.22 -5.52 -2.84
C SER A 87 -17.53 -6.94 -3.32
N ASP A 88 -18.01 -7.79 -2.41
CA ASP A 88 -18.51 -9.10 -2.82
C ASP A 88 -19.87 -8.91 -3.55
N PRO A 89 -20.02 -9.38 -4.80
CA PRO A 89 -21.21 -9.12 -5.59
C PRO A 89 -22.48 -9.72 -4.99
N THR A 90 -22.38 -10.84 -4.25
CA THR A 90 -23.52 -11.44 -3.55
C THR A 90 -23.95 -10.52 -2.41
N VAL A 91 -22.99 -10.01 -1.61
CA VAL A 91 -23.27 -9.10 -0.49
C VAL A 91 -23.87 -7.78 -0.99
N LEU A 92 -23.33 -7.20 -2.06
CA LEU A 92 -23.87 -5.98 -2.67
C LEU A 92 -25.30 -6.18 -3.18
N SER A 93 -25.58 -7.33 -3.81
CA SER A 93 -26.94 -7.64 -4.28
C SER A 93 -27.94 -7.77 -3.12
N LEU A 94 -27.52 -8.32 -1.98
CA LEU A 94 -28.33 -8.39 -0.76
C LEU A 94 -28.61 -6.99 -0.22
N TRP A 95 -27.59 -6.13 -0.16
CA TRP A 95 -27.74 -4.74 0.25
C TRP A 95 -28.73 -3.97 -0.64
N LEU A 96 -28.58 -4.06 -1.96
CA LEU A 96 -29.48 -3.38 -2.91
C LEU A 96 -30.92 -3.88 -2.81
N THR A 97 -31.10 -5.18 -2.61
CA THR A 97 -32.43 -5.79 -2.43
C THR A 97 -33.09 -5.29 -1.14
N GLU A 98 -32.31 -5.20 -0.06
CA GLU A 98 -32.79 -4.71 1.23
C GLU A 98 -33.14 -3.21 1.16
N ASP A 99 -32.26 -2.39 0.59
CA ASP A 99 -32.43 -0.93 0.53
C ASP A 99 -33.60 -0.53 -0.39
N SER A 100 -33.73 -1.21 -1.54
CA SER A 100 -34.82 -0.94 -2.48
C SER A 100 -36.21 -1.39 -1.99
N LYS A 101 -36.28 -2.20 -0.92
CA LYS A 101 -37.52 -2.87 -0.43
C LYS A 101 -38.25 -3.68 -1.52
N GLN A 102 -37.57 -3.98 -2.62
CA GLN A 102 -38.13 -4.71 -3.76
C GLN A 102 -37.94 -6.21 -3.54
N HIS A 103 -38.75 -6.80 -2.66
CA HIS A 103 -38.74 -8.24 -2.39
C HIS A 103 -39.23 -9.11 -3.57
N ASN A 104 -39.65 -8.50 -4.68
CA ASN A 104 -40.25 -9.17 -5.84
C ASN A 104 -39.29 -9.37 -7.02
N ILE A 105 -38.02 -8.99 -6.91
CA ILE A 105 -37.04 -9.30 -7.95
C ILE A 105 -36.60 -10.74 -7.76
N ALA A 106 -37.19 -11.64 -8.55
CA ALA A 106 -36.79 -13.04 -8.72
C ALA A 106 -35.41 -13.17 -9.41
N GLN A 107 -34.45 -12.31 -9.10
CA GLN A 107 -33.06 -12.57 -9.43
C GLN A 107 -32.59 -13.64 -8.47
N GLN A 108 -32.32 -14.82 -9.00
CA GLN A 108 -31.60 -15.86 -8.30
C GLN A 108 -30.29 -15.24 -7.79
N ILE A 109 -30.26 -14.86 -6.52
CA ILE A 109 -29.04 -14.43 -5.87
C ILE A 109 -28.11 -15.63 -5.95
N LYS A 110 -27.16 -15.58 -6.87
CA LYS A 110 -26.14 -16.63 -7.02
C LYS A 110 -25.24 -16.50 -5.81
N VAL A 111 -25.58 -17.23 -4.76
CA VAL A 111 -24.79 -17.27 -3.53
C VAL A 111 -23.43 -17.86 -3.88
N LYS A 112 -22.38 -17.10 -3.59
CA LYS A 112 -21.01 -17.55 -3.76
C LYS A 112 -20.73 -18.73 -2.83
N SER A 113 -20.28 -19.84 -3.40
CA SER A 113 -19.75 -20.97 -2.64
C SER A 113 -18.27 -20.71 -2.33
N ILE A 114 -17.84 -20.97 -1.10
CA ILE A 114 -16.43 -20.94 -0.72
C ILE A 114 -15.86 -22.33 -0.94
N GLU A 115 -15.11 -22.52 -2.03
CA GLU A 115 -14.40 -23.77 -2.28
C GLU A 115 -13.25 -23.94 -1.27
N ASN A 116 -13.09 -25.15 -0.71
CA ASN A 116 -12.06 -25.48 0.29
C ASN A 116 -12.08 -24.54 1.52
N ALA A 117 -13.26 -24.28 2.09
CA ALA A 117 -13.44 -23.40 3.24
C ALA A 117 -12.48 -23.71 4.41
N GLU A 118 -12.20 -25.00 4.66
CA GLU A 118 -11.26 -25.47 5.69
C GLU A 118 -9.82 -24.92 5.53
N LYS A 119 -9.40 -24.60 4.29
CA LYS A 119 -8.07 -24.06 3.99
C LYS A 119 -8.07 -22.53 3.85
N ASN A 120 -9.25 -21.90 3.92
CA ASN A 120 -9.41 -20.48 3.70
C ASN A 120 -10.21 -19.80 4.84
N PRO A 121 -9.68 -19.79 6.07
CA PRO A 121 -10.36 -19.18 7.22
C PRO A 121 -10.64 -17.68 7.02
N LYS A 122 -9.76 -16.97 6.30
CA LYS A 122 -9.94 -15.54 6.00
C LYS A 122 -11.17 -15.24 5.16
N ALA A 123 -11.50 -16.10 4.19
CA ALA A 123 -12.71 -15.92 3.38
C ALA A 123 -13.98 -16.12 4.21
N ILE A 124 -13.93 -17.02 5.20
CA ILE A 124 -15.02 -17.24 6.14
C ILE A 124 -15.20 -16.01 7.02
N ASP A 125 -14.13 -15.51 7.65
CA ASP A 125 -14.19 -14.33 8.52
C ASP A 125 -14.73 -13.10 7.76
N SER A 126 -14.25 -12.87 6.53
CA SER A 126 -14.72 -11.77 5.68
C SER A 126 -16.20 -11.89 5.33
N TRP A 127 -16.69 -13.11 5.08
CA TRP A 127 -18.10 -13.33 4.80
C TRP A 127 -18.97 -13.09 6.05
N ILE A 128 -18.52 -13.57 7.21
CA ILE A 128 -19.21 -13.35 8.50
C ILE A 128 -19.34 -11.85 8.79
N GLU A 129 -18.25 -11.10 8.62
CA GLU A 129 -18.24 -9.64 8.82
C GLU A 129 -19.25 -8.95 7.91
N SER A 130 -19.22 -9.26 6.61
CA SER A 130 -20.12 -8.69 5.59
C SER A 130 -21.61 -8.94 5.88
N ILE A 131 -21.98 -10.16 6.30
CA ILE A 131 -23.37 -10.50 6.64
C ILE A 131 -23.78 -9.87 7.98
N THR A 132 -22.87 -9.79 8.94
CA THR A 132 -23.13 -9.12 10.23
C THR A 132 -23.41 -7.63 10.03
N GLU A 133 -22.69 -6.97 9.13
CA GLU A 133 -22.95 -5.58 8.76
C GLU A 133 -24.30 -5.40 8.07
N LEU A 134 -24.68 -6.28 7.14
CA LEU A 134 -26.00 -6.26 6.50
C LEU A 134 -27.13 -6.33 7.54
N HIS A 135 -26.99 -7.17 8.57
CA HIS A 135 -27.98 -7.30 9.63
C HIS A 135 -27.94 -6.19 10.68
N ARG A 136 -26.82 -5.47 10.83
CA ARG A 136 -26.70 -4.34 11.77
C ARG A 136 -27.70 -3.23 11.48
N CYS A 137 -28.07 -3.05 10.21
CA CYS A 137 -29.03 -2.06 9.78
C CYS A 137 -30.50 -2.50 9.92
N LYS A 138 -30.76 -3.76 10.30
CA LYS A 138 -32.13 -4.25 10.49
C LYS A 138 -32.63 -3.93 11.90
N PRO A 139 -33.84 -3.39 12.06
CA PRO A 139 -34.48 -3.36 13.37
C PRO A 139 -34.71 -4.80 13.86
N PRO A 140 -34.57 -5.06 15.17
CA PRO A 140 -34.81 -6.38 15.72
C PRO A 140 -36.22 -6.87 15.38
N ALA A 141 -36.36 -8.16 15.09
CA ALA A 141 -37.63 -8.76 14.70
C ALA A 141 -38.68 -8.57 15.81
N THR A 142 -39.73 -7.80 15.52
CA THR A 142 -40.85 -7.59 16.44
C THR A 142 -41.78 -8.80 16.35
N VAL A 143 -41.82 -9.61 17.41
CA VAL A 143 -42.74 -10.74 17.50
C VAL A 143 -44.07 -10.24 18.03
N HIS A 144 -45.11 -10.25 17.18
CA HIS A 144 -46.49 -10.00 17.61
C HIS A 144 -47.14 -11.31 18.04
N TYR A 145 -47.37 -11.46 19.34
CA TYR A 145 -48.16 -12.57 19.86
C TYR A 145 -49.65 -12.29 19.64
N SER A 146 -50.35 -13.20 18.95
CA SER A 146 -51.81 -13.20 18.90
C SER A 146 -52.37 -13.65 20.25
N ARG A 147 -53.39 -12.94 20.75
CA ARG A 147 -54.14 -13.31 21.95
C ARG A 147 -55.22 -14.35 21.61
#